data_AF-A0A4Q3HW55-F1
#
_entry.id   AF-A0A4Q3HW55-F1
#
_cell.length_a   1.000
_cell.length_b   1.000
_cell.length_c   1.000
_cell.angle_alpha   90.00
_cell.angle_beta   90.00
_cell.angle_gamma   90.00
#
_symmetry.space_group_name_H-M   'P 1'
#
loop_
_entity.id
_entity.type
_entity.pdbx_description
1 polymer ?
#
loop_
_entity_poly.entity_id
_entity_poly.type
_entity_poly.pdbx_seq_one_letter_code
_entity_poly.pdbx_strand_id
1 'polypeptide(L)' 'GLQTRMYFSDEETANAEDPVLARIEHRVRVPTLIGQRDGDTVRFDIHLQGDKETIFFDI' A
#
# COMPACT_ATOMS: atom_id res chain seq x y z
N GLY A 1 -15.28 9.30 3.01
CA GLY A 1 -13.94 9.92 3.05
C GLY A 1 -12.95 8.99 2.39
N LEU A 2 -11.74 9.45 2.04
CA LEU A 2 -10.71 8.59 1.45
C LEU A 2 -10.09 7.70 2.54
N GLN A 3 -10.20 6.38 2.39
CA GLN A 3 -9.61 5.43 3.34
C GLN A 3 -8.51 4.62 2.64
N THR A 4 -7.33 4.51 3.27
CA THR A 4 -6.22 3.69 2.76
C THR A 4 -5.52 2.97 3.92
N ARG A 5 -4.65 2.03 3.61
CA ARG A 5 -3.82 1.29 4.57
C ARG A 5 -2.37 1.36 4.14
N MET A 6 -1.46 1.51 5.10
CA MET A 6 -0.02 1.39 4.86
C MET A 6 0.44 0.01 5.32
N TYR A 7 1.18 -0.67 4.46
CA TYR A 7 1.90 -1.91 4.74
C TYR A 7 3.40 -1.62 4.80
N PHE A 8 4.19 -2.54 5.36
CA PHE A 8 5.61 -2.33 5.59
C PHE A 8 6.45 -3.07 4.55
N SER A 9 7.49 -2.41 4.01
CA SER A 9 8.38 -2.99 3.01
C SER A 9 9.16 -4.21 3.49
N ASP A 10 9.41 -4.32 4.80
CA ASP A 10 10.13 -5.42 5.44
C ASP A 10 9.25 -6.63 5.82
N GLU A 11 7.93 -6.54 5.60
CA GLU A 11 6.95 -7.58 5.91
C GLU A 11 6.49 -8.35 4.65
N GLU A 12 7.38 -8.66 3.72
CA GLU A 12 7.03 -9.23 2.41
C GLU A 12 6.18 -10.51 2.51
N THR A 13 6.54 -11.44 3.40
CA THR A 13 5.79 -12.70 3.60
C THR A 13 4.39 -12.43 4.12
N ALA A 14 4.25 -11.58 5.15
CA ALA A 14 2.93 -11.26 5.71
C ALA A 14 2.07 -10.48 4.71
N ASN A 15 2.67 -9.56 3.95
CA ASN A 15 1.99 -8.82 2.89
C ASN A 15 1.48 -9.75 1.78
N ALA A 16 2.24 -10.79 1.42
CA ALA A 16 1.83 -11.76 0.41
C ALA A 16 0.64 -12.63 0.85
N GLU A 17 0.50 -12.86 2.16
CA GLU A 17 -0.58 -13.67 2.75
C GLU A 17 -1.82 -12.83 3.14
N ASP A 18 -1.72 -11.50 3.10
CA ASP A 18 -2.80 -10.62 3.54
C ASP A 18 -4.04 -10.69 2.62
N PRO A 19 -5.23 -11.03 3.14
CA PRO A 19 -6.44 -11.19 2.33
C PRO A 19 -6.99 -9.87 1.78
N VAL A 20 -6.59 -8.71 2.32
CA VAL A 20 -6.99 -7.41 1.76
C VAL A 20 -6.13 -7.08 0.55
N LEU A 21 -4.81 -7.28 0.62
CA LEU A 21 -3.93 -7.15 -0.54
C LEU A 21 -4.27 -8.16 -1.65
N ALA A 22 -4.63 -9.40 -1.29
CA ALA A 22 -5.03 -10.43 -2.24
C ALA A 22 -6.31 -10.09 -3.04
N ARG A 23 -7.17 -9.19 -2.52
CA ARG A 23 -8.40 -8.73 -3.19
C ARG A 23 -8.17 -7.58 -4.17
N ILE A 24 -6.96 -7.03 -4.24
CA ILE A 24 -6.64 -5.93 -5.16
C ILE A 24 -6.47 -6.48 -6.57
N GLU A 25 -7.43 -6.20 -7.45
CA GLU A 25 -7.42 -6.64 -8.85
C GLU A 25 -6.20 -6.09 -9.62
N HIS A 26 -5.93 -4.79 -9.46
CA HIS A 26 -4.82 -4.11 -10.11
C HIS A 26 -3.53 -4.27 -9.32
N ARG A 27 -2.95 -5.48 -9.36
CA ARG A 27 -1.72 -5.82 -8.62
C ARG A 27 -0.55 -4.86 -8.82
N VAL A 28 -0.44 -4.24 -10.00
CA VAL A 28 0.58 -3.22 -10.30
C VAL A 28 0.50 -1.99 -9.39
N ARG A 29 -0.66 -1.73 -8.78
CA ARG A 29 -0.87 -0.61 -7.85
C ARG A 29 -0.60 -0.96 -6.38
N VAL A 30 -0.43 -2.25 -6.03
CA VAL A 30 -0.12 -2.69 -4.66
C VAL A 30 1.11 -1.97 -4.06
N PRO A 31 2.19 -1.70 -4.81
CA PRO A 31 3.32 -0.93 -4.29
C PRO A 31 2.96 0.45 -3.72
N THR A 32 1.84 1.06 -4.16
CA THR A 32 1.36 2.34 -3.62
C THR A 32 0.87 2.26 -2.18
N LEU A 33 0.67 1.05 -1.65
CA LEU A 33 0.30 0.78 -0.27
C LEU A 33 1.50 0.41 0.62
N ILE A 34 2.70 0.27 0.05
CA ILE A 34 3.90 -0.19 0.76
C ILE A 34 4.76 1.01 1.18
N GLY A 35 4.80 1.28 2.48
CA GLY A 35 5.73 2.23 3.09
C GLY A 35 7.16 1.73 3.00
N GLN A 36 8.07 2.59 2.54
CA GLN A 36 9.48 2.27 2.37
C GLN A 36 10.24 2.55 3.67
N ARG A 37 10.87 1.52 4.25
CA ARG A 37 11.70 1.65 5.45
C ARG A 37 13.09 2.21 5.11
N ASP A 38 13.51 3.19 5.89
CA ASP A 38 14.86 3.77 5.90
C ASP A 38 15.31 3.88 7.36
N GLY A 39 16.06 2.88 7.82
CA GLY A 39 16.38 2.68 9.24
C GLY A 39 15.12 2.53 10.10
N ASP A 40 14.95 3.44 11.05
CA ASP A 40 13.79 3.48 11.96
C ASP A 40 12.61 4.28 11.41
N THR A 41 12.78 4.92 10.25
CA THR A 41 11.72 5.72 9.61
C THR A 41 11.05 4.93 8.51
N VAL A 42 9.74 5.11 8.34
CA VAL A 42 8.99 4.58 7.20
C VAL A 42 8.38 5.75 6.45
N ARG A 43 8.72 5.88 5.16
CA ARG A 43 8.13 6.89 4.27
C ARG A 43 6.99 6.28 3.47
N PHE A 44 5.81 6.90 3.56
CA PHE A 44 4.61 6.51 2.82
C PHE A 44 3.98 7.73 2.16
N ASP A 45 4.12 7.82 0.83
CA ASP A 45 3.63 8.94 0.05
C ASP A 45 2.20 8.67 -0.44
N ILE A 46 1.26 9.53 -0.07
CA ILE A 46 -0.13 9.45 -0.54
C ILE A 46 -0.32 10.36 -1.76
N HIS A 47 -0.64 9.76 -2.89
CA HIS A 47 -0.96 10.45 -4.13
C HIS A 47 -2.47 10.39 -4.36
N LEU A 48 -3.15 11.53 -4.35
CA LEU A 48 -4.61 11.59 -4.53
C LEU A 48 -5.06 11.33 -5.98
N GLN A 49 -4.17 11.55 -6.95
CA GLN A 49 -4.46 11.38 -8.37
C GLN A 49 -3.16 11.21 -9.18
N GLY A 50 -3.27 10.60 -10.36
CA GLY A 50 -2.21 10.50 -11.37
C GLY A 50 -1.62 9.10 -11.46
N ASP A 51 -0.49 8.96 -12.15
CA ASP A 51 0.11 7.65 -12.46
C ASP A 51 0.51 6.84 -11.21
N LYS A 52 0.74 7.52 -10.08
CA LYS A 52 1.11 6.93 -8.79
C LYS A 52 -0.02 6.95 -7.75
N GLU A 53 -1.26 7.16 -8.18
CA GLU A 53 -2.41 7.29 -7.29
C GLU A 53 -2.49 6.11 -6.29
N THR A 54 -2.54 6.46 -5.00
CA THR A 54 -2.65 5.51 -3.89
C THR A 54 -4.00 4.81 -3.94
N ILE A 55 -4.02 3.51 -3.65
CA ILE A 55 -5.28 2.76 -3.56
C ILE A 55 -6.09 3.28 -2.37
N PHE A 56 -7.36 3.63 -2.63
CA PHE A 56 -8.35 3.94 -1.61
C PHE A 56 -9.44 2.88 -1.60
N PHE A 57 -9.86 2.47 -0.42
CA PHE A 57 -10.90 1.47 -0.20
C PHE A 57 -12.25 2.14 0.07
N ASP A 58 -13.31 1.51 -0.42
CA ASP A 58 -14.68 1.78 0.02
C ASP A 58 -15.02 0.77 1.13
N ILE A 59 -15.36 1.26 2.32
CA ILE A 59 -15.50 0.46 3.55
C ILE A 59 -16.71 0.90 4.35
#